data_AF-A0A7W0VRI9-F1
#
_entry.id   AF-A0A7W0VRI9-F1
#
_cell.length_a   1.000
_cell.length_b   1.000
_cell.length_c   1.000
_cell.angle_alpha   90.00
_cell.angle_beta   90.00
_cell.angle_gamma   90.00
#
_symmetry.space_group_name_H-M   'P 1'
#
loop_
_entity.id
_entity.type
_entity.pdbx_description
1 polymer ?
#
loop_
_entity_poly.entity_id
_entity_poly.type
_entity_poly.pdbx_seq_one_letter_code
_entity_poly.pdbx_strand_id
1 'polypeptide(L)'
;MAAQTRDLPFPTDVPTLEAPPDDAPLAAQLALFVKAVDVGPLGWTDALAAGRSKSDIERGEELLNTEPLWEQVQDRLTLIDDLAKRLVTHADNPAVAAALTRVIKEHPCNEITRLVGEAVVTQGAPAAALLAAARWIGEPAKYGHHRWTTGARAVLRSATPAAASDTLAPHLAKKEYASRVLDALRQHDGEIDPRFFEAARRWVHGGPGLPRSTDFLAKHATRPEVQALLVREIEKIAAAKGEPETGYFYQDLRQIKVPGALPALVKIVARSAKLGDWHFTVPLSAIEDLADPAALPQLRALVATLKGKAKSAVAAAIAGLEKTIPGAAVAEPPPKKATAAKAKPARAASPAARPLVEAGLAVERAEKIVALARTRIDLAPKKIGKPPVGTTRFGGEPDLPAKTAWPHVDCTEKDLVLKVSEYPKGTIPAPDKKGKLHVPLAFLAQLDLDDLAPHDTDALLPKTGMLWFFARPEVVLGEKRELQRIASLVLYAKKKPKLVRISPPATLGAQQRFDAATVKITHVRPLPSPNLESIRKLALIESESEAYEAATSNADDGATHASLGWAIATYYLGIPEAKEQLLLRVGSDAVSGFSFGDNASIFFCVPTAALAKRDFTKAYCVMDE
;
A
#
# COMPACT_ATOMS: atom_id res chain seq x y z
N MET A 1 39.96 -10.14 21.03
CA MET A 1 39.42 -10.97 19.93
C MET A 1 38.51 -10.21 18.96
N ALA A 2 37.79 -9.15 19.34
CA ALA A 2 36.90 -8.39 18.43
C ALA A 2 37.60 -7.48 17.38
N ALA A 3 38.93 -7.29 17.44
CA ALA A 3 39.67 -6.43 16.51
C ALA A 3 40.24 -7.16 15.27
N GLN A 4 40.22 -8.50 15.25
CA GLN A 4 40.81 -9.30 14.16
C GLN A 4 39.82 -9.71 13.05
N THR A 5 38.53 -9.44 13.21
CA THR A 5 37.48 -9.83 12.23
C THR A 5 37.16 -8.75 11.19
N ARG A 6 37.75 -7.56 11.29
CA ARG A 6 37.46 -6.42 10.39
C ARG A 6 38.13 -6.50 9.01
N ASP A 7 39.18 -7.30 8.85
CA ASP A 7 39.99 -7.36 7.62
C ASP A 7 39.90 -8.69 6.86
N LEU A 8 38.89 -9.52 7.13
CA LEU A 8 38.66 -10.71 6.30
C LEU A 8 38.06 -10.28 4.96
N PRO A 9 38.72 -10.55 3.81
CA PRO A 9 38.16 -10.24 2.51
C PRO A 9 36.85 -11.00 2.31
N PHE A 10 35.84 -10.33 1.75
CA PHE A 10 34.65 -11.02 1.28
C PHE A 10 35.09 -12.06 0.24
N PRO A 11 34.62 -13.32 0.32
CA PRO A 11 34.91 -14.30 -0.70
C PRO A 11 34.40 -13.79 -2.05
N THR A 12 35.30 -13.67 -3.02
CA THR A 12 34.99 -13.20 -4.38
C THR A 12 34.40 -14.29 -5.26
N ASP A 13 34.51 -15.55 -4.83
CA ASP A 13 34.05 -16.72 -5.58
C ASP A 13 33.30 -17.68 -4.65
N VAL A 14 32.10 -18.11 -5.07
CA VAL A 14 31.39 -19.24 -4.48
C VAL A 14 31.76 -20.49 -5.28
N PRO A 15 32.26 -21.58 -4.64
CA PRO A 15 32.58 -22.80 -5.38
C PRO A 15 31.36 -23.30 -6.14
N THR A 16 31.49 -23.44 -7.46
CA THR A 16 30.44 -24.04 -8.30
C THR A 16 30.26 -25.50 -7.86
N LEU A 17 29.03 -25.86 -7.51
CA LEU A 17 28.63 -27.22 -7.20
C LEU A 17 27.70 -27.68 -8.31
N GLU A 18 28.11 -28.69 -9.08
CA GLU A 18 27.25 -29.28 -10.09
C GLU A 18 26.20 -30.18 -9.43
N ALA A 19 24.96 -30.07 -9.91
CA ALA A 19 23.89 -30.95 -9.48
C ALA A 19 24.23 -32.40 -9.89
N PRO A 20 24.03 -33.39 -9.01
CA PRO A 20 24.23 -34.77 -9.39
C PRO A 20 23.07 -35.19 -10.31
N PRO A 21 23.27 -36.16 -11.22
CA PRO A 21 22.18 -36.67 -12.03
C PRO A 21 21.07 -37.26 -11.14
N ASP A 22 19.84 -37.30 -11.64
CA ASP A 22 18.65 -37.68 -10.86
C ASP A 22 18.70 -39.11 -10.31
N ASP A 23 19.48 -39.98 -10.96
CA ASP A 23 19.72 -41.37 -10.59
C ASP A 23 20.98 -41.56 -9.72
N ALA A 24 21.66 -40.48 -9.31
CA ALA A 24 22.83 -40.59 -8.46
C ALA A 24 22.50 -41.32 -7.15
N PRO A 25 23.42 -42.18 -6.65
CA PRO A 25 23.19 -42.90 -5.40
C PRO A 25 22.87 -41.95 -4.24
N LEU A 26 21.93 -42.33 -3.36
CA LEU A 26 21.48 -41.52 -2.22
C LEU A 26 22.65 -40.99 -1.35
N ALA A 27 23.71 -41.78 -1.18
CA ALA A 27 24.91 -41.38 -0.45
C ALA A 27 25.65 -40.20 -1.12
N ALA A 28 25.69 -40.16 -2.46
CA ALA A 28 26.29 -39.06 -3.22
C ALA A 28 25.43 -37.79 -3.12
N GLN A 29 24.11 -37.93 -3.21
CA GLN A 29 23.17 -36.81 -3.03
C GLN A 29 23.28 -36.22 -1.61
N LEU A 30 23.35 -37.07 -0.58
CA LEU A 30 23.50 -36.66 0.82
C LEU A 30 24.85 -35.97 1.07
N ALA A 31 25.94 -36.51 0.54
CA ALA A 31 27.27 -35.91 0.66
C ALA A 31 27.33 -34.54 -0.02
N LEU A 32 26.72 -34.40 -1.21
CA LEU A 32 26.64 -33.12 -1.89
C LEU A 32 25.74 -32.12 -1.17
N PHE A 33 24.62 -32.55 -0.59
CA PHE A 33 23.76 -31.69 0.21
C PHE A 33 24.50 -31.15 1.44
N VAL A 34 25.17 -32.04 2.19
CA VAL A 34 26.00 -31.65 3.34
C VAL A 34 27.09 -30.66 2.90
N LYS A 35 27.76 -30.93 1.78
CA LYS A 35 28.76 -30.02 1.21
C LYS A 35 28.14 -28.69 0.78
N ALA A 36 27.01 -28.69 0.09
CA ALA A 36 26.34 -27.47 -0.37
C ALA A 36 25.85 -26.61 0.79
N VAL A 37 25.49 -27.22 1.91
CA VAL A 37 25.12 -26.51 3.14
C VAL A 37 26.36 -26.02 3.89
N ASP A 38 27.41 -26.83 4.01
CA ASP A 38 28.59 -26.54 4.84
C ASP A 38 29.71 -25.72 4.12
N VAL A 39 29.69 -25.60 2.78
CA VAL A 39 30.72 -24.88 1.99
C VAL A 39 30.65 -23.37 2.21
N GLY A 40 31.30 -22.91 3.28
CA GLY A 40 31.49 -21.49 3.58
C GLY A 40 30.18 -20.73 3.84
N PRO A 41 30.25 -19.62 4.58
CA PRO A 41 29.05 -18.87 4.88
C PRO A 41 28.51 -18.30 3.55
N LEU A 42 27.22 -18.49 3.29
CA LEU A 42 26.45 -17.45 2.61
C LEU A 42 26.56 -16.22 3.52
N GLY A 43 27.67 -15.48 3.40
CA GLY A 43 28.34 -14.56 4.36
C GLY A 43 27.52 -13.50 5.10
N TRP A 44 26.21 -13.49 4.99
CA TRP A 44 25.33 -12.37 5.26
C TRP A 44 24.53 -12.56 6.53
N THR A 45 23.98 -13.76 6.74
CA THR A 45 23.19 -14.07 7.94
C THR A 45 24.07 -14.14 9.18
N ASP A 46 25.32 -14.61 9.05
CA ASP A 46 26.31 -14.60 10.13
C ASP A 46 26.87 -13.20 10.40
N ALA A 47 26.98 -12.32 9.40
CA ALA A 47 27.39 -10.93 9.59
C ALA A 47 26.34 -10.10 10.35
N LEU A 48 25.05 -10.36 10.08
CA LEU A 48 23.91 -9.81 10.84
C LEU A 48 23.82 -10.40 12.25
N ALA A 49 24.07 -11.70 12.42
CA ALA A 49 24.02 -12.36 13.73
C ALA A 49 25.25 -12.08 14.61
N ALA A 50 26.42 -11.81 14.03
CA ALA A 50 27.69 -11.57 14.75
C ALA A 50 27.93 -10.11 15.14
N GLY A 51 26.95 -9.21 15.00
CA GLY A 51 27.04 -7.83 15.51
C GLY A 51 27.98 -6.91 14.72
N ARG A 52 28.07 -7.06 13.39
CA ARG A 52 28.78 -6.09 12.54
C ARG A 52 28.01 -4.76 12.42
N SER A 53 28.70 -3.71 12.00
CA SER A 53 28.13 -2.36 11.94
C SER A 53 27.17 -2.20 10.75
N LYS A 54 26.23 -1.25 10.82
CA LYS A 54 25.27 -0.95 9.74
C LYS A 54 25.95 -0.72 8.38
N SER A 55 27.12 -0.08 8.37
CA SER A 55 27.91 0.15 7.15
C SER A 55 28.48 -1.14 6.52
N ASP A 56 28.73 -2.18 7.31
CA ASP A 56 29.19 -3.47 6.78
C ASP A 56 28.05 -4.23 6.09
N ILE A 57 26.80 -3.99 6.52
CA ILE A 57 25.59 -4.52 5.89
C ILE A 57 25.33 -3.80 4.55
N GLU A 58 25.35 -2.46 4.55
CA GLU A 58 25.11 -1.64 3.36
C GLU A 58 26.15 -1.88 2.25
N ARG A 59 27.45 -1.94 2.61
CA ARG A 59 28.53 -2.28 1.65
C ARG A 59 28.38 -3.68 1.08
N GLY A 60 27.82 -4.58 1.88
CA GLY A 60 27.43 -5.86 1.40
C GLY A 60 26.31 -5.75 0.35
N GLU A 61 25.19 -5.11 0.68
CA GLU A 61 24.05 -5.01 -0.26
C GLU A 61 24.48 -4.41 -1.61
N GLU A 62 25.43 -3.48 -1.61
CA GLU A 62 26.08 -2.93 -2.81
C GLU A 62 26.88 -3.97 -3.63
N LEU A 63 27.60 -4.89 -2.97
CA LEU A 63 28.32 -6.00 -3.61
C LEU A 63 27.37 -7.10 -4.14
N LEU A 64 26.25 -7.38 -3.45
CA LEU A 64 25.23 -8.32 -3.96
C LEU A 64 24.50 -7.78 -5.19
N ASN A 65 24.38 -6.47 -5.32
CA ASN A 65 23.83 -5.85 -6.52
C ASN A 65 24.78 -5.92 -7.72
N THR A 66 25.96 -6.55 -7.59
CA THR A 66 26.74 -6.98 -8.74
C THR A 66 26.18 -8.31 -9.25
N GLU A 67 25.69 -8.31 -10.49
CA GLU A 67 25.01 -9.47 -11.11
C GLU A 67 25.70 -10.83 -10.90
N PRO A 68 27.05 -10.98 -11.01
CA PRO A 68 27.68 -12.31 -11.00
C PRO A 68 27.65 -13.02 -9.65
N LEU A 69 27.70 -12.29 -8.53
CA LEU A 69 27.72 -12.90 -7.19
C LEU A 69 26.31 -13.32 -6.76
N TRP A 70 25.29 -12.53 -7.15
CA TRP A 70 23.90 -12.86 -6.89
C TRP A 70 23.46 -14.13 -7.61
N GLU A 71 23.86 -14.30 -8.88
CA GLU A 71 23.59 -15.53 -9.65
C GLU A 71 24.17 -16.77 -8.96
N GLN A 72 25.43 -16.72 -8.53
CA GLN A 72 26.07 -17.85 -7.84
C GLN A 72 25.37 -18.22 -6.51
N VAL A 73 24.89 -17.22 -5.77
CA VAL A 73 24.10 -17.44 -4.55
C VAL A 73 22.77 -18.10 -4.88
N GLN A 74 22.08 -17.64 -5.93
CA GLN A 74 20.80 -18.21 -6.37
C GLN A 74 20.95 -19.65 -6.88
N ASP A 75 22.00 -19.94 -7.65
CA ASP A 75 22.29 -21.29 -8.14
C ASP A 75 22.51 -22.27 -6.98
N ARG A 76 23.27 -21.84 -5.97
CA ARG A 76 23.50 -22.67 -4.78
C ARG A 76 22.22 -22.88 -3.97
N LEU A 77 21.41 -21.84 -3.76
CA LEU A 77 20.14 -21.96 -3.07
C LEU A 77 19.19 -22.92 -3.81
N THR A 78 19.16 -22.84 -5.14
CA THR A 78 18.40 -23.74 -6.00
C THR A 78 18.87 -25.19 -5.84
N LEU A 79 20.18 -25.43 -5.86
CA LEU A 79 20.75 -26.77 -5.64
C LEU A 79 20.38 -27.34 -4.26
N ILE A 80 20.44 -26.52 -3.21
CA ILE A 80 20.08 -26.93 -1.84
C ILE A 80 18.59 -27.30 -1.77
N ASP A 81 17.72 -26.52 -2.40
CA ASP A 81 16.27 -26.78 -2.45
C ASP A 81 15.96 -28.11 -3.17
N ASP A 82 16.55 -28.32 -4.34
CA ASP A 82 16.35 -29.54 -5.13
C ASP A 82 16.86 -30.79 -4.41
N LEU A 83 18.05 -30.72 -3.81
CA LEU A 83 18.60 -31.83 -3.02
C LEU A 83 17.75 -32.09 -1.77
N ALA A 84 17.27 -31.04 -1.09
CA ALA A 84 16.39 -31.20 0.07
C ALA A 84 15.08 -31.91 -0.33
N LYS A 85 14.44 -31.50 -1.42
CA LYS A 85 13.21 -32.14 -1.94
C LYS A 85 13.42 -33.62 -2.23
N ARG A 86 14.53 -33.99 -2.87
CA ARG A 86 14.87 -35.40 -3.16
C ARG A 86 15.12 -36.19 -1.88
N LEU A 87 15.97 -35.66 -1.00
CA LEU A 87 16.33 -36.33 0.25
C LEU A 87 15.12 -36.57 1.16
N VAL A 88 14.15 -35.67 1.19
CA VAL A 88 12.95 -35.85 2.02
C VAL A 88 12.15 -37.10 1.63
N THR A 89 12.18 -37.53 0.37
CA THR A 89 11.52 -38.78 -0.06
C THR A 89 12.14 -40.03 0.55
N HIS A 90 13.36 -39.92 1.09
CA HIS A 90 14.12 -40.97 1.77
C HIS A 90 14.31 -40.67 3.27
N ALA A 91 13.39 -39.89 3.88
CA ALA A 91 13.49 -39.51 5.28
C ALA A 91 13.29 -40.67 6.28
N ASP A 92 12.92 -41.86 5.79
CA ASP A 92 12.97 -43.12 6.54
C ASP A 92 14.41 -43.61 6.77
N ASN A 93 15.36 -43.16 5.95
CA ASN A 93 16.79 -43.40 6.16
C ASN A 93 17.32 -42.54 7.34
N PRO A 94 17.88 -43.13 8.41
CA PRO A 94 18.35 -42.40 9.58
C PRO A 94 19.42 -41.34 9.29
N ALA A 95 20.31 -41.58 8.32
CA ALA A 95 21.36 -40.63 7.97
C ALA A 95 20.79 -39.38 7.27
N VAL A 96 19.80 -39.58 6.41
CA VAL A 96 19.08 -38.50 5.73
C VAL A 96 18.28 -37.68 6.75
N ALA A 97 17.53 -38.36 7.63
CA ALA A 97 16.77 -37.71 8.70
C ALA A 97 17.68 -36.90 9.65
N ALA A 98 18.84 -37.44 10.02
CA ALA A 98 19.82 -36.76 10.86
C ALA A 98 20.41 -35.52 10.15
N ALA A 99 20.77 -35.62 8.87
CA ALA A 99 21.32 -34.50 8.12
C ALA A 99 20.30 -33.37 7.95
N LEU A 100 19.06 -33.69 7.52
CA LEU A 100 17.98 -32.71 7.41
C LEU A 100 17.71 -32.05 8.78
N THR A 101 17.66 -32.85 9.85
CA THR A 101 17.46 -32.35 11.23
C THR A 101 18.59 -31.42 11.67
N ARG A 102 19.85 -31.76 11.35
CA ARG A 102 21.02 -30.93 11.67
C ARG A 102 20.92 -29.58 10.99
N VAL A 103 20.66 -29.55 9.68
CA VAL A 103 20.52 -28.29 8.91
C VAL A 103 19.35 -27.45 9.44
N ILE A 104 18.24 -28.10 9.77
CA ILE A 104 17.05 -27.45 10.33
C ILE A 104 17.29 -26.85 11.72
N LYS A 105 18.10 -27.48 12.56
CA LYS A 105 18.34 -27.06 13.96
C LYS A 105 19.52 -26.11 14.14
N GLU A 106 20.60 -26.37 13.41
CA GLU A 106 21.93 -25.83 13.74
C GLU A 106 22.44 -24.89 12.66
N HIS A 107 21.84 -24.87 11.47
CA HIS A 107 22.35 -24.04 10.38
C HIS A 107 22.04 -22.54 10.62
N PRO A 108 23.05 -21.66 10.52
CA PRO A 108 22.86 -20.24 10.80
C PRO A 108 22.11 -19.48 9.69
N CYS A 109 22.18 -19.94 8.44
CA CYS A 109 21.51 -19.27 7.32
C CYS A 109 20.00 -19.52 7.28
N ASN A 110 19.22 -18.44 7.42
CA ASN A 110 17.75 -18.45 7.36
C ASN A 110 17.19 -19.05 6.07
N GLU A 111 17.82 -18.76 4.94
CA GLU A 111 17.31 -19.17 3.64
C GLU A 111 17.50 -20.67 3.41
N ILE A 112 18.68 -21.21 3.74
CA ILE A 112 18.95 -22.65 3.69
C ILE A 112 17.98 -23.39 4.61
N THR A 113 17.84 -22.93 5.85
CA THR A 113 16.90 -23.55 6.80
C THR A 113 15.47 -23.50 6.26
N ARG A 114 15.03 -22.38 5.65
CA ARG A 114 13.70 -22.22 5.03
C ARG A 114 13.47 -23.24 3.93
N LEU A 115 14.38 -23.34 2.96
CA LEU A 115 14.29 -24.26 1.82
C LEU A 115 14.18 -25.72 2.28
N VAL A 116 15.05 -26.13 3.21
CA VAL A 116 15.05 -27.49 3.74
C VAL A 116 13.75 -27.79 4.51
N GLY A 117 13.24 -26.85 5.30
CA GLY A 117 11.95 -27.04 5.98
C GLY A 117 10.76 -27.05 5.03
N GLU A 118 10.77 -26.23 3.98
CA GLU A 118 9.73 -26.25 2.95
C GLU A 118 9.72 -27.59 2.20
N ALA A 119 10.88 -28.13 1.84
CA ALA A 119 10.99 -29.46 1.28
C ALA A 119 10.37 -30.52 2.21
N VAL A 120 10.70 -30.49 3.51
CA VAL A 120 10.13 -31.39 4.52
C VAL A 120 8.59 -31.28 4.61
N VAL A 121 8.05 -30.07 4.56
CA VAL A 121 6.60 -29.79 4.67
C VAL A 121 5.84 -30.15 3.39
N THR A 122 6.43 -29.90 2.22
CA THR A 122 5.77 -30.08 0.92
C THR A 122 5.78 -31.53 0.46
N GLN A 123 6.84 -32.28 0.75
CA GLN A 123 7.00 -33.68 0.33
C GLN A 123 6.42 -34.70 1.33
N GLY A 124 5.76 -34.25 2.40
CA GLY A 124 5.03 -35.14 3.31
C GLY A 124 5.92 -36.07 4.13
N ALA A 125 7.03 -35.55 4.67
CA ALA A 125 7.97 -36.32 5.48
C ALA A 125 7.29 -37.05 6.66
N PRO A 126 7.88 -38.14 7.20
CA PRO A 126 7.33 -38.82 8.37
C PRO A 126 7.06 -37.86 9.54
N ALA A 127 6.02 -38.14 10.34
CA ALA A 127 5.57 -37.26 11.43
C ALA A 127 6.69 -36.86 12.40
N ALA A 128 7.70 -37.71 12.62
CA ALA A 128 8.86 -37.41 13.45
C ALA A 128 9.74 -36.27 12.88
N ALA A 129 9.92 -36.19 11.56
CA ALA A 129 10.66 -35.12 10.89
C ALA A 129 9.87 -33.80 10.91
N LEU A 130 8.55 -33.87 10.73
CA LEU A 130 7.65 -32.72 10.83
C LEU A 130 7.56 -32.19 12.27
N LEU A 131 7.57 -33.06 13.29
CA LEU A 131 7.63 -32.68 14.71
C LEU A 131 9.00 -32.09 15.11
N ALA A 132 10.08 -32.53 14.47
CA ALA A 132 11.38 -31.89 14.65
C ALA A 132 11.40 -30.47 14.03
N ALA A 133 10.79 -30.28 12.86
CA ALA A 133 10.57 -28.98 12.24
C ALA A 133 9.61 -28.09 13.06
N ALA A 134 8.62 -28.66 13.74
CA ALA A 134 7.70 -27.94 14.64
C ALA A 134 8.40 -27.26 15.83
N ARG A 135 9.60 -27.73 16.23
CA ARG A 135 10.40 -27.04 17.26
C ARG A 135 10.89 -25.65 16.83
N TRP A 136 10.74 -25.27 15.55
CA TRP A 136 10.93 -23.91 15.04
C TRP A 136 10.01 -22.86 15.67
N ILE A 137 8.90 -23.29 16.26
CA ILE A 137 7.85 -22.40 16.77
C ILE A 137 8.25 -21.76 18.12
N GLY A 138 9.27 -22.32 18.80
CA GLY A 138 9.65 -21.99 20.18
C GLY A 138 10.52 -20.74 20.43
N GLU A 139 11.32 -20.25 19.48
CA GLU A 139 12.24 -19.10 19.71
C GLU A 139 12.21 -18.01 18.61
N PRO A 140 11.17 -17.18 18.54
CA PRO A 140 10.93 -16.29 17.40
C PRO A 140 11.81 -15.04 17.36
N ALA A 141 12.43 -14.67 18.48
CA ALA A 141 13.37 -13.55 18.56
C ALA A 141 14.64 -13.76 17.72
N LYS A 142 14.97 -15.02 17.37
CA LYS A 142 16.17 -15.37 16.60
C LYS A 142 15.90 -15.68 15.12
N TYR A 143 14.67 -15.99 14.76
CA TYR A 143 14.35 -16.70 13.52
C TYR A 143 13.14 -16.03 12.86
N GLY A 144 13.38 -15.24 11.81
CA GLY A 144 12.40 -14.33 11.17
C GLY A 144 11.09 -14.97 10.67
N HIS A 145 10.21 -14.13 10.11
CA HIS A 145 8.80 -14.42 9.76
C HIS A 145 8.56 -15.78 9.06
N HIS A 146 9.39 -16.14 8.08
CA HIS A 146 9.19 -17.33 7.24
C HIS A 146 9.39 -18.67 7.97
N ARG A 147 10.38 -18.79 8.86
CA ARG A 147 10.66 -20.04 9.60
C ARG A 147 9.46 -20.44 10.44
N TRP A 148 8.81 -19.46 11.06
CA TRP A 148 7.67 -19.71 11.94
C TRP A 148 6.44 -20.24 11.18
N THR A 149 6.08 -19.61 10.06
CA THR A 149 4.94 -20.02 9.22
C THR A 149 5.14 -21.42 8.64
N THR A 150 6.34 -21.76 8.18
CA THR A 150 6.65 -23.11 7.70
C THR A 150 6.58 -24.16 8.80
N GLY A 151 7.06 -23.85 10.02
CA GLY A 151 6.90 -24.72 11.18
C GLY A 151 5.43 -24.96 11.55
N ALA A 152 4.60 -23.92 11.56
CA ALA A 152 3.17 -24.05 11.81
C ALA A 152 2.46 -24.89 10.74
N ARG A 153 2.82 -24.74 9.46
CA ARG A 153 2.31 -25.59 8.36
C ARG A 153 2.72 -27.06 8.54
N ALA A 154 3.94 -27.32 8.99
CA ALA A 154 4.41 -28.67 9.31
C ALA A 154 3.51 -29.33 10.37
N VAL A 155 3.27 -28.61 11.47
CA VAL A 155 2.43 -29.09 12.58
C VAL A 155 1.01 -29.40 12.10
N LEU A 156 0.42 -28.51 11.31
CA LEU A 156 -0.94 -28.69 10.78
C LEU A 156 -1.05 -29.91 9.85
N ARG A 157 0.01 -30.25 9.10
CA ARG A 157 0.01 -31.41 8.19
C ARG A 157 0.35 -32.73 8.87
N SER A 158 1.16 -32.71 9.94
CA SER A 158 1.74 -33.92 10.52
C SER A 158 1.00 -34.48 11.73
N ALA A 159 0.22 -33.64 12.39
CA ALA A 159 -0.46 -33.97 13.63
C ALA A 159 -1.95 -34.17 13.36
N THR A 160 -2.62 -34.91 14.25
CA THR A 160 -4.08 -34.84 14.30
C THR A 160 -4.50 -33.39 14.57
N PRO A 161 -5.69 -32.95 14.14
CA PRO A 161 -6.15 -31.59 14.39
C PRO A 161 -6.02 -31.18 15.87
N ALA A 162 -6.32 -32.11 16.78
CA ALA A 162 -6.18 -31.91 18.22
C ALA A 162 -4.74 -31.69 18.69
N ALA A 163 -3.81 -32.52 18.23
CA ALA A 163 -2.40 -32.38 18.57
C ALA A 163 -1.76 -31.13 17.93
N ALA A 164 -2.21 -30.76 16.72
CA ALA A 164 -1.82 -29.51 16.09
C ALA A 164 -2.30 -28.30 16.92
N SER A 165 -3.54 -28.34 17.40
CA SER A 165 -4.10 -27.32 18.28
C SER A 165 -3.33 -27.21 19.59
N ASP A 166 -3.05 -28.31 20.26
CA ASP A 166 -2.30 -28.29 21.52
C ASP A 166 -0.89 -27.72 21.34
N THR A 167 -0.26 -28.00 20.19
CA THR A 167 1.07 -27.48 19.84
C THR A 167 1.05 -25.98 19.51
N LEU A 168 0.05 -25.49 18.77
CA LEU A 168 0.00 -24.11 18.30
C LEU A 168 -0.72 -23.15 19.27
N ALA A 169 -1.59 -23.64 20.15
CA ALA A 169 -2.39 -22.82 21.06
C ALA A 169 -1.56 -21.90 21.99
N PRO A 170 -0.43 -22.33 22.59
CA PRO A 170 0.40 -21.43 23.41
C PRO A 170 0.96 -20.24 22.63
N HIS A 171 1.14 -20.39 21.31
CA HIS A 171 1.66 -19.35 20.44
C HIS A 171 0.56 -18.43 19.93
N LEU A 172 -0.64 -18.97 19.68
CA LEU A 172 -1.83 -18.17 19.46
C LEU A 172 -2.14 -17.24 20.63
N ALA A 173 -1.66 -17.48 21.85
CA ALA A 173 -1.85 -16.53 22.94
C ALA A 173 -0.96 -15.25 22.82
N LYS A 174 -0.01 -15.22 21.88
CA LYS A 174 0.97 -14.12 21.72
C LYS A 174 0.75 -13.37 20.40
N LYS A 175 0.64 -12.03 20.47
CA LYS A 175 0.25 -11.15 19.35
C LYS A 175 1.15 -11.27 18.12
N GLU A 176 2.44 -11.36 18.38
CA GLU A 176 3.50 -11.50 17.38
C GLU A 176 3.45 -12.82 16.59
N TYR A 177 2.71 -13.84 17.08
CA TYR A 177 2.62 -15.16 16.44
C TYR A 177 1.24 -15.47 15.87
N ALA A 178 0.20 -14.80 16.36
CA ALA A 178 -1.17 -15.04 15.93
C ALA A 178 -1.36 -14.86 14.41
N SER A 179 -0.87 -13.76 13.83
CA SER A 179 -0.96 -13.54 12.37
C SER A 179 -0.30 -14.66 11.57
N ARG A 180 0.80 -15.22 12.09
CA ARG A 180 1.58 -16.27 11.44
C ARG A 180 0.86 -17.62 11.48
N VAL A 181 0.17 -17.94 12.59
CA VAL A 181 -0.68 -19.13 12.67
C VAL A 181 -1.84 -19.02 11.70
N LEU A 182 -2.47 -17.84 11.64
CA LEU A 182 -3.59 -17.59 10.74
C LEU A 182 -3.17 -17.75 9.27
N ASP A 183 -1.99 -17.27 8.90
CA ASP A 183 -1.42 -17.50 7.56
C ASP A 183 -1.18 -18.99 7.27
N ALA A 184 -0.65 -19.75 8.23
CA ALA A 184 -0.44 -21.19 8.07
C ALA A 184 -1.77 -21.96 7.95
N LEU A 185 -2.76 -21.60 8.76
CA LEU A 185 -4.11 -22.17 8.70
C LEU A 185 -4.81 -21.84 7.38
N ARG A 186 -4.66 -20.60 6.87
CA ARG A 186 -5.17 -20.18 5.55
C ARG A 186 -4.69 -21.09 4.43
N GLN A 187 -3.43 -21.54 4.50
CA GLN A 187 -2.84 -22.43 3.49
C GLN A 187 -3.09 -23.92 3.75
N HIS A 188 -3.80 -24.28 4.82
CA HIS A 188 -4.08 -25.67 5.17
C HIS A 188 -5.43 -26.11 4.61
N ASP A 189 -5.48 -27.25 3.92
CA ASP A 189 -6.70 -27.79 3.29
C ASP A 189 -7.38 -28.89 4.12
N GLY A 190 -6.74 -29.34 5.20
CA GLY A 190 -7.24 -30.43 6.05
C GLY A 190 -8.25 -30.00 7.11
N GLU A 191 -8.60 -30.97 7.96
CA GLU A 191 -9.42 -30.71 9.15
C GLU A 191 -8.65 -29.81 10.13
N ILE A 192 -9.35 -28.82 10.69
CA ILE A 192 -8.78 -27.87 11.65
C ILE A 192 -9.60 -28.03 12.92
N ASP A 193 -8.91 -28.19 14.05
CA ASP A 193 -9.58 -28.29 15.35
C ASP A 193 -10.40 -27.01 15.62
N PRO A 194 -11.68 -27.12 16.00
CA PRO A 194 -12.53 -25.98 16.32
C PRO A 194 -11.93 -24.96 17.29
N ARG A 195 -11.03 -25.41 18.20
CA ARG A 195 -10.32 -24.54 19.17
C ARG A 195 -9.46 -23.47 18.49
N PHE A 196 -8.99 -23.70 17.26
CA PHE A 196 -8.28 -22.67 16.48
C PHE A 196 -9.15 -21.47 16.16
N PHE A 197 -10.44 -21.65 15.85
CA PHE A 197 -11.33 -20.55 15.50
C PHE A 197 -11.62 -19.66 16.72
N GLU A 198 -11.74 -20.24 17.91
CA GLU A 198 -11.88 -19.45 19.14
C GLU A 198 -10.60 -18.71 19.54
N ALA A 199 -9.43 -19.31 19.28
CA ALA A 199 -8.16 -18.63 19.46
C ALA A 199 -7.96 -17.49 18.43
N ALA A 200 -8.31 -17.72 17.16
CA ALA A 200 -8.31 -16.73 16.10
C ALA A 200 -9.23 -15.54 16.43
N ARG A 201 -10.41 -15.79 17.01
CA ARG A 201 -11.36 -14.75 17.43
C ARG A 201 -10.72 -13.70 18.34
N ARG A 202 -9.87 -14.11 19.29
CA ARG A 202 -9.23 -13.18 20.23
C ARG A 202 -8.35 -12.14 19.54
N TRP A 203 -7.85 -12.45 18.34
CA TRP A 203 -6.97 -11.55 17.58
C TRP A 203 -7.70 -10.62 16.65
N VAL A 204 -8.87 -11.02 16.14
CA VAL A 204 -9.74 -10.14 15.33
C VAL A 204 -10.04 -8.82 16.05
N HIS A 205 -9.95 -8.75 17.39
CA HIS A 205 -10.26 -7.57 18.20
C HIS A 205 -9.05 -6.80 18.75
N GLY A 206 -7.80 -7.24 18.51
CA GLY A 206 -6.65 -6.89 19.35
C GLY A 206 -5.58 -5.96 18.78
N GLY A 207 -5.67 -5.53 17.51
CA GLY A 207 -4.68 -4.59 17.00
C GLY A 207 -4.87 -4.07 15.58
N PRO A 208 -4.32 -2.90 15.27
CA PRO A 208 -4.22 -2.40 13.90
C PRO A 208 -3.42 -3.40 13.04
N GLY A 209 -3.91 -3.72 11.85
CA GLY A 209 -3.20 -4.56 10.87
C GLY A 209 -3.69 -6.01 10.68
N LEU A 210 -4.94 -6.34 11.03
CA LEU A 210 -5.57 -7.64 10.76
C LEU A 210 -6.32 -7.86 9.40
N PRO A 211 -6.06 -7.16 8.28
CA PRO A 211 -6.67 -7.48 6.97
C PRO A 211 -6.40 -8.90 6.41
N ARG A 212 -5.62 -9.76 7.10
CA ARG A 212 -5.22 -11.09 6.61
C ARG A 212 -5.99 -12.26 7.25
N SER A 213 -6.88 -12.01 8.21
CA SER A 213 -7.68 -13.07 8.86
C SER A 213 -8.93 -13.47 8.07
N THR A 214 -9.29 -12.71 7.04
CA THR A 214 -10.59 -12.82 6.38
C THR A 214 -10.57 -13.79 5.21
N ASP A 215 -9.47 -13.88 4.46
CA ASP A 215 -9.21 -15.00 3.55
C ASP A 215 -9.34 -16.36 4.25
N PHE A 216 -8.83 -16.45 5.50
CA PHE A 216 -8.93 -17.68 6.30
C PHE A 216 -10.39 -18.00 6.64
N LEU A 217 -11.14 -17.00 7.11
CA LEU A 217 -12.57 -17.16 7.40
C LEU A 217 -13.38 -17.46 6.13
N ALA A 218 -13.02 -16.88 4.98
CA ALA A 218 -13.63 -17.13 3.68
C ALA A 218 -13.40 -18.55 3.19
N LYS A 219 -12.16 -19.04 3.29
CA LYS A 219 -11.82 -20.42 2.92
C LYS A 219 -12.60 -21.46 3.74
N HIS A 220 -12.91 -21.15 5.00
CA HIS A 220 -13.64 -22.04 5.90
C HIS A 220 -15.10 -21.60 6.17
N ALA A 221 -15.65 -20.73 5.33
CA ALA A 221 -16.98 -20.12 5.49
C ALA A 221 -18.13 -21.13 5.58
N THR A 222 -17.96 -22.31 5.00
CA THR A 222 -18.97 -23.38 4.98
C THR A 222 -19.02 -24.18 6.28
N ARG A 223 -18.02 -24.02 7.16
CA ARG A 223 -17.97 -24.74 8.44
C ARG A 223 -18.94 -24.11 9.46
N PRO A 224 -19.82 -24.89 10.11
CA PRO A 224 -20.80 -24.34 11.06
C PRO A 224 -20.19 -23.52 12.19
N GLU A 225 -18.99 -23.89 12.67
CA GLU A 225 -18.29 -23.18 13.74
C GLU A 225 -17.82 -21.80 13.30
N VAL A 226 -17.38 -21.69 12.04
CA VAL A 226 -16.95 -20.43 11.42
C VAL A 226 -18.16 -19.53 11.16
N GLN A 227 -19.27 -20.10 10.69
CA GLN A 227 -20.53 -19.35 10.51
C GLN A 227 -21.05 -18.82 11.85
N ALA A 228 -21.07 -19.64 12.90
CA ALA A 228 -21.49 -19.23 14.23
C ALA A 228 -20.60 -18.13 14.82
N LEU A 229 -19.28 -18.22 14.59
CA LEU A 229 -18.32 -17.18 14.95
C LEU A 229 -18.62 -15.86 14.22
N LEU A 230 -18.77 -15.90 12.90
CA LEU A 230 -19.04 -14.73 12.09
C LEU A 230 -20.36 -14.06 12.44
N VAL A 231 -21.44 -14.84 12.61
CA VAL A 231 -22.75 -14.30 13.05
C VAL A 231 -22.61 -13.55 14.37
N ARG A 232 -21.93 -14.14 15.38
CA ARG A 232 -21.70 -13.48 16.67
C ARG A 232 -20.92 -12.17 16.53
N GLU A 233 -19.94 -12.12 15.63
CA GLU A 233 -19.16 -10.89 15.40
C GLU A 233 -19.97 -9.80 14.70
N ILE A 234 -20.77 -10.16 13.70
CA ILE A 234 -21.69 -9.23 13.05
C ILE A 234 -22.71 -8.69 14.07
N GLU A 235 -23.22 -9.55 14.96
CA GLU A 235 -24.11 -9.13 16.06
C GLU A 235 -23.42 -8.17 17.04
N LYS A 236 -22.15 -8.42 17.40
CA LYS A 236 -21.36 -7.56 18.27
C LYS A 236 -21.15 -6.17 17.63
N ILE A 237 -20.81 -6.12 16.35
CA ILE A 237 -20.65 -4.88 15.59
C ILE A 237 -21.99 -4.13 15.52
N ALA A 238 -23.09 -4.84 15.27
CA ALA A 238 -24.43 -4.27 15.29
C ALA A 238 -24.76 -3.65 16.66
N ALA A 239 -24.26 -4.24 17.76
CA ALA A 239 -24.52 -3.81 19.13
C ALA A 239 -23.56 -2.73 19.69
N ALA A 240 -22.38 -2.52 19.11
CA ALA A 240 -21.39 -1.55 19.60
C ALA A 240 -21.96 -0.11 19.63
N LYS A 241 -21.50 0.80 20.49
CA LYS A 241 -21.94 2.22 20.50
C LYS A 241 -20.80 3.10 19.94
N GLY A 242 -20.83 3.46 18.65
CA GLY A 242 -19.77 4.22 17.97
C GLY A 242 -19.81 4.11 16.44
N GLU A 243 -19.03 4.91 15.72
CA GLU A 243 -18.82 4.66 14.29
C GLU A 243 -18.08 3.33 14.14
N PRO A 244 -18.58 2.40 13.33
CA PRO A 244 -17.96 1.10 13.22
C PRO A 244 -16.66 1.23 12.38
N GLU A 245 -15.49 0.98 12.97
CA GLU A 245 -14.19 0.84 12.25
C GLU A 245 -14.24 -0.41 11.35
N THR A 246 -14.99 -0.35 10.25
CA THR A 246 -15.53 -1.57 9.62
C THR A 246 -15.45 -1.59 8.11
N GLY A 247 -14.79 -0.61 7.48
CA GLY A 247 -14.60 -0.59 6.02
C GLY A 247 -14.03 -1.91 5.50
N TYR A 248 -12.96 -2.40 6.12
CA TYR A 248 -12.34 -3.69 5.77
C TYR A 248 -13.24 -4.88 6.14
N PHE A 249 -13.77 -4.93 7.37
CA PHE A 249 -14.62 -6.04 7.83
C PHE A 249 -15.85 -6.28 6.93
N TYR A 250 -16.45 -5.23 6.37
CA TYR A 250 -17.60 -5.41 5.47
C TYR A 250 -17.22 -5.90 4.07
N GLN A 251 -16.07 -5.46 3.53
CA GLN A 251 -15.54 -6.04 2.28
C GLN A 251 -15.30 -7.54 2.44
N ASP A 252 -14.84 -7.93 3.62
CA ASP A 252 -14.60 -9.33 3.95
C ASP A 252 -15.90 -10.13 4.03
N LEU A 253 -16.96 -9.61 4.69
CA LEU A 253 -18.25 -10.30 4.76
C LEU A 253 -18.85 -10.62 3.38
N ARG A 254 -18.56 -9.78 2.38
CA ARG A 254 -19.00 -9.98 0.99
C ARG A 254 -18.52 -11.32 0.43
N GLN A 255 -17.29 -11.72 0.77
CA GLN A 255 -16.68 -12.95 0.27
C GLN A 255 -17.21 -14.22 0.94
N ILE A 256 -17.79 -14.11 2.14
CA ILE A 256 -17.96 -15.25 3.06
C ILE A 256 -19.41 -15.79 3.08
N LYS A 257 -20.39 -15.08 2.47
CA LYS A 257 -21.82 -15.49 2.37
C LYS A 257 -22.34 -16.24 3.61
N VAL A 258 -22.33 -15.58 4.77
CA VAL A 258 -22.61 -16.20 6.06
C VAL A 258 -24.12 -16.46 6.25
N PRO A 259 -24.61 -17.72 6.21
CA PRO A 259 -26.01 -18.02 6.48
C PRO A 259 -26.39 -17.59 7.90
N GLY A 260 -27.57 -16.98 8.05
CA GLY A 260 -28.05 -16.48 9.35
C GLY A 260 -27.51 -15.11 9.78
N ALA A 261 -26.58 -14.50 9.04
CA ALA A 261 -26.09 -13.15 9.32
C ALA A 261 -27.09 -12.04 8.97
N LEU A 262 -28.11 -12.36 8.16
CA LEU A 262 -29.05 -11.40 7.59
C LEU A 262 -29.69 -10.46 8.63
N PRO A 263 -30.24 -10.92 9.78
CA PRO A 263 -30.83 -10.01 10.77
C PRO A 263 -29.83 -9.00 11.35
N ALA A 264 -28.58 -9.40 11.51
CA ALA A 264 -27.53 -8.52 12.02
C ALA A 264 -27.07 -7.52 10.95
N LEU A 265 -26.93 -7.95 9.70
CA LEU A 265 -26.65 -7.06 8.55
C LEU A 265 -27.75 -6.01 8.36
N VAL A 266 -29.03 -6.38 8.45
CA VAL A 266 -30.15 -5.42 8.37
C VAL A 266 -30.09 -4.39 9.50
N LYS A 267 -29.74 -4.78 10.72
CA LYS A 267 -29.53 -3.84 11.85
C LYS A 267 -28.38 -2.88 11.58
N ILE A 268 -27.29 -3.37 10.99
CA ILE A 268 -26.14 -2.55 10.59
C ILE A 268 -26.55 -1.54 9.53
N VAL A 269 -27.23 -1.95 8.45
CA VAL A 269 -27.77 -1.03 7.42
C VAL A 269 -28.66 0.03 8.05
N ALA A 270 -29.59 -0.37 8.93
CA ALA A 270 -30.52 0.55 9.60
C ALA A 270 -29.82 1.60 10.46
N ARG A 271 -28.72 1.24 11.10
CA ARG A 271 -27.91 2.14 11.91
C ARG A 271 -27.03 3.03 11.05
N SER A 272 -26.32 2.46 10.09
CA SER A 272 -25.44 3.18 9.17
C SER A 272 -26.21 4.20 8.34
N ALA A 273 -27.47 3.92 7.99
CA ALA A 273 -28.37 4.86 7.36
C ALA A 273 -28.61 6.16 8.17
N LYS A 274 -28.32 6.17 9.48
CA LYS A 274 -28.38 7.35 10.34
C LYS A 274 -27.06 8.12 10.43
N LEU A 275 -25.94 7.51 10.03
CA LEU A 275 -24.59 8.06 10.15
C LEU A 275 -24.11 8.77 8.88
N GLY A 276 -24.72 8.47 7.72
CA GLY A 276 -24.37 9.11 6.44
C GLY A 276 -24.21 8.10 5.30
N ASP A 277 -24.11 8.62 4.07
CA ASP A 277 -24.38 7.89 2.84
C ASP A 277 -23.44 6.70 2.55
N TRP A 278 -22.17 6.73 2.97
CA TRP A 278 -21.20 5.68 2.61
C TRP A 278 -21.27 4.45 3.54
N HIS A 279 -21.72 4.61 4.78
CA HIS A 279 -21.52 3.58 5.81
C HIS A 279 -22.49 2.39 5.68
N PHE A 280 -23.48 2.45 4.78
CA PHE A 280 -24.47 1.40 4.56
C PHE A 280 -24.39 0.73 3.18
N THR A 281 -23.56 1.20 2.26
CA THR A 281 -23.44 0.58 0.91
C THR A 281 -22.84 -0.82 0.99
N VAL A 282 -21.74 -1.01 1.72
CA VAL A 282 -21.09 -2.32 1.86
C VAL A 282 -21.96 -3.35 2.61
N PRO A 283 -22.63 -2.99 3.73
CA PRO A 283 -23.60 -3.90 4.34
C PRO A 283 -24.80 -4.22 3.43
N LEU A 284 -25.18 -3.31 2.53
CA LEU A 284 -26.29 -3.52 1.61
C LEU A 284 -25.91 -4.47 0.46
N SER A 285 -24.71 -4.32 -0.13
CA SER A 285 -24.21 -5.26 -1.13
C SER A 285 -23.94 -6.64 -0.55
N ALA A 286 -23.46 -6.74 0.70
CA ALA A 286 -23.38 -8.01 1.41
C ALA A 286 -24.74 -8.72 1.54
N ILE A 287 -25.84 -7.96 1.70
CA ILE A 287 -27.20 -8.53 1.71
C ILE A 287 -27.63 -8.96 0.30
N GLU A 288 -27.26 -8.20 -0.73
CA GLU A 288 -27.52 -8.58 -2.14
C GLU A 288 -26.82 -9.88 -2.51
N ASP A 289 -25.55 -10.03 -2.15
CA ASP A 289 -24.71 -11.20 -2.47
C ASP A 289 -25.11 -12.47 -1.74
N LEU A 290 -25.74 -12.34 -0.56
CA LEU A 290 -26.38 -13.46 0.15
C LEU A 290 -27.53 -14.04 -0.68
N ALA A 291 -28.20 -13.23 -1.49
CA ALA A 291 -29.36 -13.61 -2.29
C ALA A 291 -30.44 -14.37 -1.49
N ASP A 292 -30.57 -14.07 -0.19
CA ASP A 292 -31.50 -14.75 0.72
C ASP A 292 -32.92 -14.17 0.54
N PRO A 293 -33.92 -14.97 0.16
CA PRO A 293 -35.32 -14.52 0.05
C PRO A 293 -35.86 -13.89 1.33
N ALA A 294 -35.36 -14.29 2.51
CA ALA A 294 -35.74 -13.72 3.79
C ALA A 294 -35.28 -12.26 3.97
N ALA A 295 -34.38 -11.76 3.12
CA ALA A 295 -33.94 -10.37 3.13
C ALA A 295 -35.04 -9.41 2.70
N LEU A 296 -35.85 -9.80 1.71
CA LEU A 296 -36.84 -8.92 1.10
C LEU A 296 -37.87 -8.36 2.09
N PRO A 297 -38.52 -9.16 2.96
CA PRO A 297 -39.44 -8.62 3.96
C PRO A 297 -38.75 -7.66 4.94
N GLN A 298 -37.53 -7.97 5.37
CA GLN A 298 -36.76 -7.16 6.33
C GLN A 298 -36.32 -5.82 5.72
N LEU A 299 -35.81 -5.84 4.48
CA LEU A 299 -35.44 -4.62 3.76
C LEU A 299 -36.67 -3.76 3.45
N ARG A 300 -37.80 -4.36 3.04
CA ARG A 300 -39.05 -3.61 2.81
C ARG A 300 -39.55 -2.93 4.08
N ALA A 301 -39.50 -3.62 5.23
CA ALA A 301 -39.82 -3.04 6.53
C ALA A 301 -38.86 -1.89 6.87
N LEU A 302 -37.56 -2.07 6.59
CA LEU A 302 -36.56 -1.03 6.80
C LEU A 302 -36.82 0.21 5.94
N VAL A 303 -37.10 0.05 4.63
CA VAL A 303 -37.41 1.15 3.69
C VAL A 303 -38.53 2.05 4.21
N ALA A 304 -39.53 1.50 4.92
CA ALA A 304 -40.63 2.28 5.48
C ALA A 304 -40.17 3.28 6.55
N THR A 305 -39.05 2.98 7.24
CA THR A 305 -38.48 3.81 8.31
C THR A 305 -37.41 4.80 7.81
N LEU A 306 -36.87 4.58 6.61
CA LEU A 306 -35.80 5.38 6.04
C LEU A 306 -36.33 6.62 5.31
N LYS A 307 -35.49 7.65 5.20
CA LYS A 307 -35.76 8.87 4.43
C LYS A 307 -34.61 9.17 3.47
N GLY A 308 -34.88 9.99 2.45
CA GLY A 308 -33.86 10.51 1.54
C GLY A 308 -33.10 9.43 0.77
N LYS A 309 -31.77 9.56 0.73
CA LYS A 309 -30.88 8.69 -0.05
C LYS A 309 -30.81 7.26 0.46
N ALA A 310 -30.76 7.05 1.78
CA ALA A 310 -30.77 5.71 2.37
C ALA A 310 -32.01 4.91 1.96
N LYS A 311 -33.19 5.55 1.92
CA LYS A 311 -34.41 4.92 1.43
C LYS A 311 -34.29 4.47 -0.03
N SER A 312 -33.69 5.32 -0.86
CA SER A 312 -33.54 5.07 -2.30
C SER A 312 -32.56 3.93 -2.58
N ALA A 313 -31.45 3.88 -1.83
CA ALA A 313 -30.47 2.81 -1.93
C ALA A 313 -31.04 1.45 -1.50
N VAL A 314 -31.71 1.38 -0.34
CA VAL A 314 -32.33 0.12 0.11
C VAL A 314 -33.45 -0.32 -0.85
N ALA A 315 -34.20 0.62 -1.44
CA ALA A 315 -35.18 0.29 -2.48
C ALA A 315 -34.53 -0.28 -3.76
N ALA A 316 -33.38 0.28 -4.19
CA ALA A 316 -32.63 -0.25 -5.32
C ALA A 316 -32.13 -1.68 -5.04
N ALA A 317 -31.66 -1.95 -3.82
CA ALA A 317 -31.22 -3.29 -3.44
C ALA A 317 -32.35 -4.32 -3.38
N ILE A 318 -33.54 -3.93 -2.93
CA ILE A 318 -34.74 -4.77 -3.03
C ILE A 318 -35.01 -5.13 -4.49
N ALA A 319 -34.95 -4.16 -5.41
CA ALA A 319 -35.17 -4.41 -6.83
C ALA A 319 -34.07 -5.29 -7.46
N GLY A 320 -32.82 -5.17 -7.00
CA GLY A 320 -31.73 -6.07 -7.39
C GLY A 320 -31.99 -7.50 -6.94
N LEU A 321 -32.32 -7.71 -5.66
CA LEU A 321 -32.65 -9.01 -5.09
C LEU A 321 -33.87 -9.67 -5.76
N GLU A 322 -34.91 -8.90 -6.07
CA GLU A 322 -36.11 -9.41 -6.77
C GLU A 322 -35.80 -9.93 -8.18
N LYS A 323 -34.78 -9.39 -8.84
CA LYS A 323 -34.31 -9.90 -10.15
C LYS A 323 -33.49 -11.18 -10.01
N THR A 324 -32.67 -11.26 -8.96
CA THR A 324 -31.75 -12.38 -8.76
C THR A 324 -32.43 -13.60 -8.15
N ILE A 325 -33.48 -13.43 -7.35
CA ILE A 325 -34.19 -14.50 -6.65
C ILE A 325 -35.41 -14.95 -7.48
N PRO A 326 -35.39 -16.15 -8.10
CA PRO A 326 -36.50 -16.64 -8.89
C PRO A 326 -37.79 -16.77 -8.05
N GLY A 327 -38.90 -16.21 -8.54
CA GLY A 327 -40.19 -16.27 -7.86
C GLY A 327 -40.40 -15.24 -6.74
N ALA A 328 -39.42 -14.36 -6.48
CA ALA A 328 -39.55 -13.27 -5.51
C ALA A 328 -40.30 -12.04 -6.03
N ALA A 329 -40.64 -12.02 -7.33
CA ALA A 329 -41.43 -10.95 -7.93
C ALA A 329 -42.79 -10.87 -7.25
N VAL A 330 -42.99 -9.83 -6.43
CA VAL A 330 -44.31 -9.51 -5.90
C VAL A 330 -45.14 -9.02 -7.08
N ALA A 331 -46.39 -9.49 -7.18
CA ALA A 331 -47.37 -8.98 -8.14
C ALA A 331 -47.26 -7.44 -8.19
N GLU A 332 -46.95 -6.90 -9.37
CA GLU A 332 -46.81 -5.46 -9.56
C GLU A 332 -47.99 -4.77 -8.85
N PRO A 333 -47.73 -3.79 -7.96
CA PRO A 333 -48.82 -3.05 -7.37
C PRO A 333 -49.67 -2.49 -8.51
N PRO A 334 -51.02 -2.61 -8.45
CA PRO A 334 -51.89 -2.15 -9.52
C PRO A 334 -51.49 -0.71 -9.86
N PRO A 335 -51.34 -0.39 -11.16
CA PRO A 335 -50.76 0.88 -11.57
C PRO A 335 -51.55 1.98 -10.88
N LYS A 336 -50.91 2.65 -9.90
CA LYS A 336 -51.47 3.86 -9.32
C LYS A 336 -51.75 4.75 -10.52
N LYS A 337 -52.98 5.25 -10.65
CA LYS A 337 -53.34 6.29 -11.63
C LYS A 337 -52.40 7.47 -11.39
N ALA A 338 -51.24 7.41 -12.03
CA ALA A 338 -50.28 8.48 -12.07
C ALA A 338 -51.00 9.57 -12.82
N THR A 339 -51.36 10.64 -12.11
CA THR A 339 -51.55 11.93 -12.74
C THR A 339 -50.32 12.12 -13.62
N ALA A 340 -50.54 12.16 -14.94
CA ALA A 340 -49.50 12.33 -15.93
C ALA A 340 -48.91 13.73 -15.77
N ALA A 341 -48.05 13.90 -14.75
CA ALA A 341 -47.04 14.92 -14.77
C ALA A 341 -46.21 14.61 -16.01
N LYS A 342 -46.36 15.47 -17.05
CA LYS A 342 -45.56 15.41 -18.28
C LYS A 342 -44.12 15.09 -17.90
N ALA A 343 -43.70 13.85 -18.14
CA ALA A 343 -42.33 13.44 -17.91
C ALA A 343 -41.47 14.36 -18.78
N LYS A 344 -40.67 15.20 -18.11
CA LYS A 344 -39.75 16.09 -18.80
C LYS A 344 -38.83 15.19 -19.65
N PRO A 345 -38.62 15.47 -20.95
CA PRO A 345 -37.79 14.63 -21.79
C PRO A 345 -36.43 14.44 -21.13
N ALA A 346 -35.97 13.18 -21.05
CA ALA A 346 -34.69 12.84 -20.45
C ALA A 346 -33.59 13.68 -21.11
N ARG A 347 -32.86 14.45 -20.31
CA ARG A 347 -31.78 15.30 -20.80
C ARG A 347 -30.67 14.40 -21.35
N ALA A 348 -30.29 14.59 -22.61
CA ALA A 348 -29.15 13.89 -23.18
C ALA A 348 -27.84 14.31 -22.47
N ALA A 349 -26.93 13.34 -22.29
CA ALA A 349 -25.61 13.58 -21.70
C ALA A 349 -24.73 14.45 -22.61
N SER A 350 -23.98 15.37 -22.01
CA SER A 350 -22.93 16.13 -22.67
C SER A 350 -21.85 15.21 -23.24
N PRO A 351 -21.12 15.62 -24.30
CA PRO A 351 -20.05 14.80 -24.87
C PRO A 351 -19.02 14.33 -23.84
N ALA A 352 -18.68 15.17 -22.86
CA ALA A 352 -17.74 14.83 -21.79
C ALA A 352 -18.32 13.86 -20.75
N ALA A 353 -19.63 13.83 -20.55
CA ALA A 353 -20.31 12.91 -19.64
C ALA A 353 -20.62 11.54 -20.27
N ARG A 354 -20.63 11.43 -21.61
CA ARG A 354 -20.96 10.18 -22.32
C ARG A 354 -20.14 8.97 -21.87
N PRO A 355 -18.80 9.03 -21.73
CA PRO A 355 -18.02 7.86 -21.32
C PRO A 355 -18.43 7.33 -19.94
N LEU A 356 -18.75 8.23 -19.00
CA LEU A 356 -19.23 7.84 -17.67
C LEU A 356 -20.62 7.21 -17.72
N VAL A 357 -21.50 7.73 -18.57
CA VAL A 357 -22.85 7.17 -18.77
C VAL A 357 -22.79 5.79 -19.42
N GLU A 358 -21.92 5.63 -20.42
CA GLU A 358 -21.66 4.35 -21.08
C GLU A 358 -21.03 3.33 -20.11
N ALA A 359 -20.24 3.80 -19.15
CA ALA A 359 -19.70 2.99 -18.05
C ALA A 359 -20.75 2.63 -16.98
N GLY A 360 -21.96 3.22 -17.02
CA GLY A 360 -23.08 2.86 -16.14
C GLY A 360 -23.53 3.95 -15.17
N LEU A 361 -22.96 5.17 -15.21
CA LEU A 361 -23.41 6.26 -14.36
C LEU A 361 -24.71 6.90 -14.87
N ALA A 362 -25.59 7.28 -13.93
CA ALA A 362 -26.74 8.11 -14.28
C ALA A 362 -26.29 9.45 -14.90
N VAL A 363 -26.97 9.91 -15.95
CA VAL A 363 -26.63 11.15 -16.69
C VAL A 363 -26.43 12.34 -15.74
N GLU A 364 -27.32 12.53 -14.77
CA GLU A 364 -27.25 13.64 -13.82
C GLU A 364 -26.00 13.58 -12.93
N ARG A 365 -25.53 12.38 -12.58
CA ARG A 365 -24.31 12.19 -11.77
C ARG A 365 -23.07 12.38 -12.63
N ALA A 366 -23.04 11.80 -13.83
CA ALA A 366 -21.95 11.97 -14.77
C ALA A 366 -21.70 13.46 -15.07
N GLU A 367 -22.74 14.26 -15.29
CA GLU A 367 -22.62 15.71 -15.50
C GLU A 367 -22.08 16.45 -14.27
N LYS A 368 -22.48 16.06 -13.06
CA LYS A 368 -21.93 16.63 -11.81
C LYS A 368 -20.45 16.33 -11.64
N ILE A 369 -20.03 15.12 -12.01
CA ILE A 369 -18.63 14.70 -11.96
C ILE A 369 -17.79 15.48 -12.98
N VAL A 370 -18.25 15.55 -14.23
CA VAL A 370 -17.58 16.31 -15.30
C VAL A 370 -17.44 17.79 -14.95
N ALA A 371 -18.44 18.37 -14.26
CA ALA A 371 -18.37 19.74 -13.79
C ALA A 371 -17.27 19.99 -12.74
N LEU A 372 -16.69 18.94 -12.15
CA LEU A 372 -15.55 19.02 -11.23
C LEU A 372 -14.20 18.84 -11.95
N ALA A 373 -14.16 18.57 -13.25
CA ALA A 373 -12.91 18.41 -13.99
C ALA A 373 -12.12 19.72 -14.01
N ARG A 374 -10.84 19.66 -13.60
CA ARG A 374 -9.93 20.82 -13.55
C ARG A 374 -8.89 20.69 -14.65
N THR A 375 -8.48 21.80 -15.26
CA THR A 375 -7.31 21.79 -16.15
C THR A 375 -6.06 21.40 -15.37
N ARG A 376 -5.28 20.48 -15.92
CA ARG A 376 -3.98 20.04 -15.44
C ARG A 376 -2.96 20.16 -16.56
N ILE A 377 -1.78 20.67 -16.22
CA ILE A 377 -0.64 20.80 -17.13
C ILE A 377 0.34 19.68 -16.77
N ASP A 378 0.50 18.72 -17.68
CA ASP A 378 1.38 17.57 -17.46
C ASP A 378 2.80 17.92 -17.91
N LEU A 379 3.76 17.60 -17.05
CA LEU A 379 5.16 17.98 -17.19
C LEU A 379 6.03 16.72 -17.24
N ALA A 380 6.09 16.08 -18.40
CA ALA A 380 6.83 14.83 -18.56
C ALA A 380 8.35 15.11 -18.63
N PRO A 381 9.16 14.61 -17.68
CA PRO A 381 10.58 14.93 -17.60
C PRO A 381 11.35 14.24 -18.73
N LYS A 382 12.38 14.92 -19.24
CA LYS A 382 13.31 14.44 -20.25
C LYS A 382 14.73 14.81 -19.86
N LYS A 383 15.58 13.78 -19.76
CA LYS A 383 16.99 13.92 -19.38
C LYS A 383 17.69 14.91 -20.31
N ILE A 384 18.48 15.80 -19.71
CA ILE A 384 19.30 16.78 -20.43
C ILE A 384 20.59 17.04 -19.65
N GLY A 385 21.70 17.28 -20.35
CA GLY A 385 22.97 17.59 -19.68
C GLY A 385 22.99 19.01 -19.10
N LYS A 386 22.78 20.03 -19.94
CA LYS A 386 22.80 21.44 -19.53
C LYS A 386 21.60 22.18 -20.12
N PRO A 387 20.50 22.37 -19.35
CA PRO A 387 19.36 23.13 -19.83
C PRO A 387 19.71 24.62 -19.96
N PRO A 388 19.15 25.35 -20.94
CA PRO A 388 19.31 26.79 -21.06
C PRO A 388 18.82 27.53 -19.80
N VAL A 389 19.37 28.71 -19.55
CA VAL A 389 19.00 29.54 -18.40
C VAL A 389 17.55 30.03 -18.57
N GLY A 390 16.74 29.87 -17.52
CA GLY A 390 15.38 30.35 -17.43
C GLY A 390 14.30 29.40 -17.95
N THR A 391 14.66 28.24 -18.51
CA THR A 391 13.66 27.30 -19.06
C THR A 391 12.91 26.54 -17.96
N THR A 392 11.69 26.11 -18.26
CA THR A 392 10.96 25.15 -17.41
C THR A 392 11.75 23.85 -17.25
N ARG A 393 11.99 23.41 -16.01
CA ARG A 393 12.71 22.17 -15.69
C ARG A 393 12.50 21.67 -14.27
N PHE A 394 12.88 20.41 -14.06
CA PHE A 394 13.09 19.79 -12.76
C PHE A 394 14.59 19.61 -12.46
N GLY A 395 14.92 19.61 -11.18
CA GLY A 395 16.25 19.34 -10.65
C GLY A 395 17.37 20.24 -11.19
N GLY A 396 18.62 19.84 -10.91
CA GLY A 396 19.83 20.58 -11.20
C GLY A 396 20.02 21.81 -10.31
N GLU A 397 20.75 22.78 -10.82
CA GLU A 397 20.97 24.07 -10.16
C GLU A 397 19.87 25.07 -10.60
N PRO A 398 19.27 25.87 -9.70
CA PRO A 398 18.24 26.84 -10.07
C PRO A 398 18.82 28.05 -10.81
N ASP A 399 18.06 28.61 -11.75
CA ASP A 399 18.33 29.93 -12.33
C ASP A 399 17.62 31.01 -11.54
N LEU A 400 18.35 31.78 -10.73
CA LEU A 400 17.79 32.80 -9.85
C LEU A 400 18.37 34.19 -10.18
N PRO A 401 17.75 35.28 -9.71
CA PRO A 401 18.40 36.58 -9.70
C PRO A 401 19.76 36.50 -8.98
N ALA A 402 20.79 37.16 -9.52
CA ALA A 402 22.18 37.00 -9.08
C ALA A 402 22.50 37.27 -7.60
N LYS A 403 21.59 37.92 -6.86
CA LYS A 403 21.75 38.24 -5.43
C LYS A 403 20.78 37.48 -4.53
N THR A 404 20.08 36.48 -5.08
CA THR A 404 19.14 35.68 -4.30
C THR A 404 19.92 34.74 -3.37
N ALA A 405 19.70 34.88 -2.06
CA ALA A 405 20.23 33.93 -1.08
C ALA A 405 19.59 32.55 -1.26
N TRP A 406 20.35 31.48 -0.97
CA TRP A 406 19.81 30.13 -1.05
C TRP A 406 18.67 29.94 -0.03
N PRO A 407 17.50 29.42 -0.45
CA PRO A 407 16.39 29.15 0.45
C PRO A 407 16.75 28.20 1.60
N HIS A 408 16.35 28.55 2.82
CA HIS A 408 16.49 27.71 4.01
C HIS A 408 15.18 27.68 4.79
N VAL A 409 15.02 26.65 5.61
CA VAL A 409 14.00 26.56 6.64
C VAL A 409 14.66 26.58 8.01
N ASP A 410 13.99 27.27 8.89
CA ASP A 410 14.34 27.46 10.28
C ASP A 410 13.52 26.48 11.11
N CYS A 411 14.15 25.44 11.67
CA CYS A 411 13.47 24.37 12.40
C CYS A 411 14.25 23.90 13.64
N THR A 412 13.73 22.91 14.34
CA THR A 412 14.37 22.21 15.46
C THR A 412 14.56 20.74 15.12
N GLU A 413 15.34 20.00 15.92
CA GLU A 413 15.52 18.55 15.72
C GLU A 413 14.21 17.76 15.83
N LYS A 414 13.20 18.27 16.55
CA LYS A 414 11.88 17.61 16.67
C LYS A 414 11.06 17.68 15.37
N ASP A 415 11.39 18.63 14.51
CA ASP A 415 10.72 18.78 13.22
C ASP A 415 11.36 17.87 12.16
N LEU A 416 12.43 17.14 12.49
CA LEU A 416 13.06 16.19 11.58
C LEU A 416 12.41 14.80 11.71
N VAL A 417 12.28 14.10 10.58
CA VAL A 417 11.78 12.71 10.56
C VAL A 417 12.73 11.73 11.25
N LEU A 418 14.04 11.99 11.16
CA LEU A 418 15.11 11.24 11.83
C LEU A 418 15.88 12.15 12.79
N LYS A 419 16.60 11.56 13.74
CA LYS A 419 17.53 12.33 14.58
C LYS A 419 18.70 12.86 13.75
N VAL A 420 19.30 13.99 14.15
CA VAL A 420 20.42 14.59 13.40
C VAL A 420 21.58 13.60 13.22
N SER A 421 21.84 12.75 14.23
CA SER A 421 22.88 11.72 14.21
C SER A 421 22.65 10.59 13.20
N GLU A 422 21.43 10.44 12.69
CA GLU A 422 21.05 9.38 11.76
C GLU A 422 21.20 9.82 10.29
N TYR A 423 21.35 11.13 10.04
CA TYR A 423 21.65 11.63 8.71
C TYR A 423 23.15 11.50 8.38
N PRO A 424 23.51 11.36 7.09
CA PRO A 424 24.89 11.40 6.67
C PRO A 424 25.57 12.69 7.15
N LYS A 425 26.81 12.57 7.63
CA LYS A 425 27.55 13.68 8.25
C LYS A 425 27.58 14.90 7.33
N GLY A 426 27.14 16.04 7.84
CA GLY A 426 27.17 17.33 7.15
C GLY A 426 25.95 17.66 6.28
N THR A 427 24.96 16.78 6.18
CA THR A 427 23.72 17.00 5.40
C THR A 427 22.67 17.83 6.13
N ILE A 428 22.70 17.81 7.46
CA ILE A 428 21.95 18.71 8.35
C ILE A 428 22.97 19.59 9.07
N PRO A 429 22.87 20.93 8.98
CA PRO A 429 23.76 21.83 9.70
C PRO A 429 23.67 21.63 11.22
N ALA A 430 24.76 21.89 11.93
CA ALA A 430 24.72 21.93 13.39
C ALA A 430 23.75 23.02 13.88
N PRO A 431 23.03 22.80 14.99
CA PRO A 431 22.16 23.80 15.56
C PRO A 431 22.96 25.05 16.00
N ASP A 432 22.32 26.21 15.90
CA ASP A 432 22.86 27.46 16.39
C ASP A 432 22.93 27.49 17.94
N LYS A 433 23.41 28.60 18.51
CA LYS A 433 23.52 28.77 19.97
C LYS A 433 22.18 28.68 20.71
N LYS A 434 21.05 28.75 20.01
CA LYS A 434 19.68 28.66 20.53
C LYS A 434 19.04 27.30 20.24
N GLY A 435 19.78 26.34 19.68
CA GLY A 435 19.26 25.01 19.33
C GLY A 435 18.49 24.97 18.00
N LYS A 436 18.58 26.02 17.18
CA LYS A 436 17.84 26.14 15.92
C LYS A 436 18.67 25.63 14.75
N LEU A 437 18.04 24.85 13.87
CA LEU A 437 18.63 24.36 12.63
C LEU A 437 18.26 25.30 11.47
N HIS A 438 19.24 25.63 10.64
CA HIS A 438 19.06 26.42 9.41
C HIS A 438 19.25 25.51 8.19
N VAL A 439 18.23 24.69 7.90
CA VAL A 439 18.32 23.61 6.92
C VAL A 439 18.15 24.17 5.50
N PRO A 440 19.13 24.03 4.58
CA PRO A 440 18.95 24.48 3.21
C PRO A 440 17.89 23.63 2.50
N LEU A 441 17.01 24.28 1.75
CA LEU A 441 15.98 23.59 0.98
C LEU A 441 16.56 23.01 -0.32
N ALA A 442 16.07 21.84 -0.74
CA ALA A 442 16.43 21.23 -2.01
C ALA A 442 15.67 21.92 -3.15
N PHE A 443 16.35 22.18 -4.27
CA PHE A 443 15.69 22.72 -5.46
C PHE A 443 14.98 21.59 -6.21
N LEU A 444 13.69 21.79 -6.51
CA LEU A 444 12.89 20.80 -7.20
C LEU A 444 12.57 21.20 -8.63
N ALA A 445 12.07 22.42 -8.82
CA ALA A 445 11.61 22.84 -10.13
C ALA A 445 11.68 24.35 -10.31
N GLN A 446 11.86 24.77 -11.56
CA GLN A 446 11.54 26.12 -11.99
C GLN A 446 10.58 26.05 -13.17
N LEU A 447 9.55 26.87 -13.14
CA LEU A 447 8.54 26.94 -14.19
C LEU A 447 8.57 28.33 -14.82
N ASP A 448 8.80 28.35 -16.12
CA ASP A 448 8.62 29.53 -16.93
C ASP A 448 7.15 29.65 -17.29
N LEU A 449 6.48 30.67 -16.76
CA LEU A 449 5.04 30.82 -16.95
C LEU A 449 4.66 31.18 -18.39
N ASP A 450 5.61 31.66 -19.20
CA ASP A 450 5.38 31.85 -20.64
C ASP A 450 5.24 30.49 -21.35
N ASP A 451 5.96 29.46 -20.90
CA ASP A 451 5.86 28.08 -21.44
C ASP A 451 4.53 27.42 -21.03
N LEU A 452 4.04 27.73 -19.81
CA LEU A 452 2.82 27.12 -19.27
C LEU A 452 1.54 27.82 -19.74
N ALA A 453 1.59 29.11 -20.06
CA ALA A 453 0.40 29.90 -20.40
C ALA A 453 -0.45 29.33 -21.55
N PRO A 454 0.10 28.73 -22.63
CA PRO A 454 -0.70 28.09 -23.68
C PRO A 454 -1.46 26.83 -23.20
N HIS A 455 -1.05 26.24 -22.09
CA HIS A 455 -1.58 24.99 -21.55
C HIS A 455 -2.54 25.22 -20.37
N ASP A 456 -2.52 26.41 -19.77
CA ASP A 456 -3.44 26.82 -18.70
C ASP A 456 -4.78 27.34 -19.27
N THR A 457 -5.63 26.41 -19.73
CA THR A 457 -6.92 26.76 -20.36
C THR A 457 -7.92 27.42 -19.41
N ASP A 458 -7.74 27.29 -18.09
CA ASP A 458 -8.57 27.96 -17.08
C ASP A 458 -7.97 29.32 -16.62
N ALA A 459 -6.79 29.69 -17.14
CA ALA A 459 -6.08 30.95 -16.85
C ALA A 459 -5.90 31.23 -15.35
N LEU A 460 -5.52 30.18 -14.59
CA LEU A 460 -5.34 30.24 -13.14
C LEU A 460 -3.97 30.80 -12.72
N LEU A 461 -2.93 30.53 -13.50
CA LEU A 461 -1.57 30.99 -13.26
C LEU A 461 -1.35 32.39 -13.86
N PRO A 462 -0.35 33.15 -13.36
CA PRO A 462 0.09 34.34 -14.07
C PRO A 462 0.56 33.98 -15.49
N LYS A 463 0.20 34.79 -16.48
CA LYS A 463 0.55 34.54 -17.89
C LYS A 463 2.05 34.60 -18.21
N THR A 464 2.84 35.22 -17.33
CA THR A 464 4.26 35.50 -17.54
C THR A 464 4.98 35.47 -16.20
N GLY A 465 6.30 35.24 -16.23
CA GLY A 465 7.16 35.27 -15.05
C GLY A 465 7.81 33.92 -14.74
N MET A 466 8.39 33.80 -13.56
CA MET A 466 9.07 32.60 -13.11
C MET A 466 8.56 32.15 -11.75
N LEU A 467 8.34 30.85 -11.59
CA LEU A 467 8.14 30.19 -10.31
C LEU A 467 9.34 29.28 -10.01
N TRP A 468 9.75 29.22 -8.74
CA TRP A 468 10.73 28.26 -8.26
C TRP A 468 10.22 27.54 -7.02
N PHE A 469 10.46 26.24 -6.96
CA PHE A 469 9.95 25.35 -5.94
C PHE A 469 11.12 24.69 -5.21
N PHE A 470 11.07 24.79 -3.88
CA PHE A 470 12.05 24.20 -2.99
C PHE A 470 11.32 23.42 -1.88
N ALA A 471 11.84 22.27 -1.48
CA ALA A 471 11.34 21.53 -0.32
C ALA A 471 12.41 20.70 0.37
N ARG A 472 12.07 20.21 1.57
CA ARG A 472 12.80 19.18 2.32
C ARG A 472 11.79 18.22 2.93
N PRO A 473 11.54 17.06 2.31
CA PRO A 473 10.62 16.05 2.84
C PRO A 473 10.98 15.63 4.27
N GLU A 474 12.27 15.57 4.59
CA GLU A 474 12.73 15.13 5.91
C GLU A 474 12.47 16.14 7.06
N VAL A 475 11.90 17.32 6.76
CA VAL A 475 11.54 18.35 7.74
C VAL A 475 10.02 18.54 7.75
N VAL A 476 9.35 18.00 8.77
CA VAL A 476 7.90 18.04 8.97
C VAL A 476 7.54 19.19 9.91
N LEU A 477 6.81 20.18 9.39
CA LEU A 477 6.40 21.40 10.10
C LEU A 477 4.96 21.29 10.65
N GLY A 478 4.56 20.07 11.01
CA GLY A 478 3.23 19.71 11.48
C GLY A 478 2.38 19.04 10.41
N GLU A 479 1.07 19.06 10.62
CA GLU A 479 0.11 18.34 9.81
C GLU A 479 -0.82 19.32 9.07
N LYS A 480 -1.29 18.90 7.91
CA LYS A 480 -2.35 19.56 7.15
C LYS A 480 -3.36 18.49 6.77
N ARG A 481 -4.40 18.36 7.59
CA ARG A 481 -5.33 17.22 7.57
C ARG A 481 -4.53 15.95 7.93
N GLU A 482 -4.77 14.86 7.22
CA GLU A 482 -4.08 13.57 7.41
C GLU A 482 -2.70 13.55 6.72
N LEU A 483 -2.27 14.66 6.12
CA LEU A 483 -0.96 14.74 5.45
C LEU A 483 0.08 15.47 6.28
N GLN A 484 1.32 15.01 6.18
CA GLN A 484 2.47 15.73 6.72
C GLN A 484 2.73 17.00 5.91
N ARG A 485 2.78 18.13 6.60
CA ARG A 485 3.20 19.41 6.00
C ARG A 485 4.71 19.50 6.08
N ILE A 486 5.37 19.51 4.93
CA ILE A 486 6.83 19.56 4.86
C ILE A 486 7.37 20.97 4.63
N ALA A 487 8.63 21.17 5.04
CA ALA A 487 9.34 22.41 4.80
C ALA A 487 9.45 22.69 3.30
N SER A 488 9.05 23.89 2.89
CA SER A 488 8.98 24.27 1.50
C SER A 488 8.99 25.78 1.31
N LEU A 489 9.37 26.21 0.11
CA LEU A 489 9.33 27.59 -0.32
C LEU A 489 8.96 27.68 -1.80
N VAL A 490 8.06 28.61 -2.14
CA VAL A 490 7.77 28.98 -3.51
C VAL A 490 8.18 30.44 -3.73
N LEU A 491 9.07 30.65 -4.69
CA LEU A 491 9.47 32.00 -5.11
C LEU A 491 8.75 32.35 -6.41
N TYR A 492 8.35 33.60 -6.56
CA TYR A 492 7.71 34.12 -7.76
C TYR A 492 8.31 35.44 -8.20
N ALA A 493 8.70 35.54 -9.47
CA ALA A 493 9.09 36.78 -10.11
C ALA A 493 8.13 37.13 -11.26
N LYS A 494 7.35 38.21 -11.09
CA LYS A 494 6.36 38.66 -12.08
C LYS A 494 6.95 38.99 -13.44
N LYS A 495 8.16 39.56 -13.47
CA LYS A 495 8.94 39.80 -14.69
C LYS A 495 10.16 38.92 -14.63
N LYS A 496 10.54 38.31 -15.76
CA LYS A 496 11.77 37.53 -15.88
C LYS A 496 12.97 38.44 -15.60
N PRO A 497 13.64 38.30 -14.44
CA PRO A 497 14.82 39.08 -14.15
C PRO A 497 16.00 38.55 -14.97
N LYS A 498 17.14 39.24 -14.93
CA LYS A 498 18.39 38.64 -15.41
C LYS A 498 18.74 37.48 -14.48
N LEU A 499 18.61 36.27 -14.99
CA LEU A 499 18.85 35.05 -14.24
C LEU A 499 20.31 34.60 -14.38
N VAL A 500 20.83 34.00 -13.32
CA VAL A 500 22.11 33.30 -13.30
C VAL A 500 21.91 31.96 -12.60
N ARG A 501 22.69 30.97 -13.02
CA ARG A 501 22.72 29.67 -12.35
C ARG A 501 23.36 29.83 -10.97
N ILE A 502 22.71 29.32 -9.92
CA ILE A 502 23.24 29.36 -8.54
C ILE A 502 23.55 27.94 -8.08
N SER A 503 24.80 27.71 -7.66
CA SER A 503 25.22 26.43 -7.09
C SER A 503 24.68 26.21 -5.68
N PRO A 504 24.32 24.96 -5.31
CA PRO A 504 23.82 24.66 -3.98
C PRO A 504 24.90 24.88 -2.90
N PRO A 505 24.51 25.20 -1.66
CA PRO A 505 25.46 25.29 -0.56
C PRO A 505 26.08 23.92 -0.29
N ALA A 506 27.33 23.90 0.20
CA ALA A 506 28.05 22.68 0.51
C ALA A 506 27.33 21.79 1.56
N THR A 507 26.50 22.40 2.41
CA THR A 507 25.68 21.73 3.42
C THR A 507 24.43 21.03 2.87
N LEU A 508 24.05 21.27 1.61
CA LEU A 508 22.99 20.50 0.96
C LEU A 508 23.55 19.15 0.53
N GLY A 509 23.11 18.08 1.17
CA GLY A 509 23.58 16.70 0.89
C GLY A 509 23.39 16.28 -0.57
N ALA A 510 24.21 15.35 -1.05
CA ALA A 510 24.17 14.87 -2.44
C ALA A 510 22.81 14.26 -2.80
N GLN A 511 22.18 13.56 -1.86
CA GLN A 511 20.84 12.98 -1.99
C GLN A 511 19.71 14.02 -2.15
N GLN A 512 20.01 15.30 -1.90
CA GLN A 512 19.09 16.43 -2.06
C GLN A 512 19.43 17.27 -3.31
N ARG A 513 20.32 16.76 -4.16
CA ARG A 513 20.73 17.38 -5.43
C ARG A 513 20.25 16.48 -6.57
N PHE A 514 19.15 16.89 -7.17
CA PHE A 514 18.48 16.13 -8.21
C PHE A 514 19.09 16.42 -9.59
N ASP A 515 18.96 15.48 -10.51
CA ASP A 515 19.43 15.63 -11.88
C ASP A 515 18.56 16.61 -12.66
N ALA A 516 19.17 17.37 -13.57
CA ALA A 516 18.44 18.31 -14.40
C ALA A 516 17.62 17.58 -15.48
N ALA A 517 16.32 17.88 -15.55
CA ALA A 517 15.42 17.37 -16.56
C ALA A 517 14.57 18.51 -17.17
N THR A 518 14.67 18.69 -18.49
CA THR A 518 13.67 19.50 -19.24
C THR A 518 12.32 18.80 -19.23
N VAL A 519 11.26 19.49 -19.66
CA VAL A 519 9.91 18.91 -19.69
C VAL A 519 9.30 18.97 -21.08
N LYS A 520 8.52 17.94 -21.42
CA LYS A 520 7.49 18.03 -22.45
C LYS A 520 6.20 18.46 -21.76
N ILE A 521 5.64 19.59 -22.20
CA ILE A 521 4.43 20.17 -21.63
C ILE A 521 3.21 19.74 -22.45
N THR A 522 2.21 19.22 -21.78
CA THR A 522 0.88 18.92 -22.36
C THR A 522 -0.20 19.38 -21.39
N HIS A 523 -1.47 19.36 -21.79
CA HIS A 523 -2.56 19.62 -20.87
C HIS A 523 -3.69 18.62 -21.06
N VAL A 524 -4.37 18.34 -19.96
CA VAL A 524 -5.53 17.45 -19.88
C VAL A 524 -6.53 18.04 -18.89
N ARG A 525 -7.75 17.51 -18.86
CA ARG A 525 -8.78 17.94 -17.90
C ARG A 525 -9.27 16.75 -17.08
N PRO A 526 -8.44 16.22 -16.16
CA PRO A 526 -8.76 15.00 -15.44
C PRO A 526 -9.99 15.17 -14.54
N LEU A 527 -10.73 14.08 -14.39
CA LEU A 527 -11.77 13.94 -13.39
C LEU A 527 -11.13 13.83 -11.99
N PRO A 528 -11.81 14.29 -10.92
CA PRO A 528 -11.29 14.15 -9.56
C PRO A 528 -11.20 12.69 -9.11
N SER A 529 -10.46 12.43 -8.04
CA SER A 529 -10.47 11.10 -7.41
C SER A 529 -11.87 10.71 -6.90
N PRO A 530 -12.27 9.41 -6.96
CA PRO A 530 -13.47 8.86 -6.32
C PRO A 530 -13.59 9.22 -4.83
N ASN A 531 -12.44 9.39 -4.16
CA ASN A 531 -12.38 9.67 -2.74
C ASN A 531 -12.53 11.16 -2.39
N LEU A 532 -12.60 12.04 -3.38
CA LEU A 532 -12.85 13.45 -3.13
C LEU A 532 -14.23 13.63 -2.48
N GLU A 533 -14.32 14.43 -1.42
CA GLU A 533 -15.56 14.66 -0.67
C GLU A 533 -16.75 15.09 -1.54
N SER A 534 -16.50 15.88 -2.60
CA SER A 534 -17.55 16.30 -3.54
C SER A 534 -18.10 15.14 -4.37
N ILE A 535 -17.26 14.14 -4.68
CA ILE A 535 -17.67 12.88 -5.34
C ILE A 535 -18.37 11.98 -4.33
N ARG A 536 -17.82 11.82 -3.12
CA ARG A 536 -18.46 11.03 -2.05
C ARG A 536 -19.89 11.52 -1.75
N LYS A 537 -20.12 12.83 -1.76
CA LYS A 537 -21.46 13.45 -1.61
C LYS A 537 -22.44 13.12 -2.73
N LEU A 538 -21.99 12.65 -3.89
CA LEU A 538 -22.87 12.14 -4.94
C LEU A 538 -23.51 10.81 -4.56
N ALA A 539 -22.95 10.10 -3.57
CA ALA A 539 -23.41 8.79 -3.11
C ALA A 539 -23.60 7.84 -4.30
N LEU A 540 -22.51 7.63 -5.04
CA LEU A 540 -22.47 6.64 -6.11
C LEU A 540 -22.79 5.28 -5.50
N ILE A 541 -23.65 4.51 -6.16
CA ILE A 541 -23.81 3.09 -5.81
C ILE A 541 -22.54 2.33 -6.19
N GLU A 542 -22.35 1.11 -5.68
CA GLU A 542 -21.11 0.34 -5.89
C GLU A 542 -20.75 0.20 -7.37
N SER A 543 -21.69 -0.19 -8.22
CA SER A 543 -21.46 -0.29 -9.68
C SER A 543 -21.11 1.05 -10.34
N GLU A 544 -21.67 2.17 -9.86
CA GLU A 544 -21.29 3.50 -10.33
C GLU A 544 -19.89 3.92 -9.81
N SER A 545 -19.53 3.50 -8.60
CA SER A 545 -18.20 3.75 -8.02
C SER A 545 -17.13 2.96 -8.79
N GLU A 546 -17.37 1.67 -9.04
CA GLU A 546 -16.49 0.80 -9.83
C GLU A 546 -16.32 1.35 -11.25
N ALA A 547 -17.41 1.75 -11.90
CA ALA A 547 -17.38 2.38 -13.22
C ALA A 547 -16.59 3.69 -13.21
N TYR A 548 -16.76 4.51 -12.17
CA TYR A 548 -16.04 5.77 -12.03
C TYR A 548 -14.55 5.55 -11.74
N GLU A 549 -14.22 4.60 -10.87
CA GLU A 549 -12.86 4.17 -10.57
C GLU A 549 -12.15 3.61 -11.81
N ALA A 550 -12.82 2.77 -12.59
CA ALA A 550 -12.30 2.28 -13.87
C ALA A 550 -12.06 3.44 -14.86
N ALA A 551 -12.95 4.43 -14.91
CA ALA A 551 -12.79 5.59 -15.78
C ALA A 551 -11.69 6.56 -15.31
N THR A 552 -11.34 6.57 -14.02
CA THR A 552 -10.37 7.51 -13.44
C THR A 552 -8.99 6.91 -13.15
N SER A 553 -8.90 5.59 -12.96
CA SER A 553 -7.63 4.87 -12.75
C SER A 553 -6.67 5.03 -13.93
N ASN A 554 -7.20 5.12 -15.16
CA ASN A 554 -6.40 5.42 -16.35
C ASN A 554 -6.12 6.92 -16.54
N ALA A 555 -6.82 7.82 -15.84
CA ALA A 555 -6.71 9.26 -16.10
C ALA A 555 -5.40 9.89 -15.62
N ASP A 556 -4.59 9.17 -14.82
CA ASP A 556 -3.29 9.65 -14.36
C ASP A 556 -2.12 9.21 -15.25
N ASP A 557 -2.33 8.31 -16.23
CA ASP A 557 -1.49 7.92 -17.39
C ASP A 557 0.05 8.08 -17.27
N GLY A 558 0.61 7.91 -16.06
CA GLY A 558 2.04 8.07 -15.80
C GLY A 558 2.56 9.52 -15.73
N ALA A 559 1.69 10.52 -15.55
CA ALA A 559 2.11 11.90 -15.31
C ALA A 559 2.75 12.03 -13.91
N THR A 560 4.07 11.80 -13.82
CA THR A 560 4.83 11.90 -12.56
C THR A 560 4.84 13.31 -12.01
N HIS A 561 4.83 14.34 -12.87
CA HIS A 561 4.77 15.73 -12.45
C HIS A 561 3.67 16.48 -13.20
N ALA A 562 3.03 17.40 -12.49
CA ALA A 562 1.96 18.21 -13.06
C ALA A 562 1.82 19.56 -12.33
N SER A 563 1.36 20.58 -13.04
CA SER A 563 0.89 21.84 -12.45
C SER A 563 -0.63 21.94 -12.62
N LEU A 564 -1.32 22.57 -11.67
CA LEU A 564 -2.78 22.62 -11.62
C LEU A 564 -3.43 21.23 -11.53
N GLY A 565 -4.74 21.12 -11.77
CA GLY A 565 -5.49 19.88 -11.62
C GLY A 565 -5.86 19.52 -10.18
N TRP A 566 -5.99 18.21 -9.94
CA TRP A 566 -6.24 17.60 -8.64
C TRP A 566 -4.95 16.97 -8.11
N ALA A 567 -4.70 17.01 -6.79
CA ALA A 567 -3.63 16.23 -6.18
C ALA A 567 -4.15 14.80 -5.94
N ILE A 568 -3.45 13.84 -6.53
CA ILE A 568 -3.73 12.41 -6.40
C ILE A 568 -2.51 11.83 -5.70
N ALA A 569 -2.65 11.45 -4.43
CA ALA A 569 -1.63 10.71 -3.70
C ALA A 569 -2.03 9.23 -3.60
N THR A 570 -1.05 8.37 -3.31
CA THR A 570 -1.23 6.91 -3.31
C THR A 570 -2.17 6.45 -2.21
N TYR A 571 -2.03 7.02 -1.02
CA TYR A 571 -2.80 6.71 0.18
C TYR A 571 -3.80 7.81 0.53
N TYR A 572 -3.54 9.06 0.11
CA TYR A 572 -4.45 10.19 0.35
C TYR A 572 -5.01 10.84 -0.93
N LEU A 573 -6.34 10.95 -0.98
CA LEU A 573 -7.04 11.40 -2.17
C LEU A 573 -8.00 12.55 -1.82
N GLY A 574 -7.49 13.78 -1.76
CA GLY A 574 -8.36 14.89 -1.32
C GLY A 574 -7.78 16.30 -1.21
N ILE A 575 -6.62 16.59 -1.79
CA ILE A 575 -6.11 17.97 -1.89
C ILE A 575 -6.06 18.34 -3.38
N PRO A 576 -6.30 19.58 -3.78
CA PRO A 576 -6.89 20.67 -3.01
C PRO A 576 -8.40 20.50 -2.75
N GLU A 577 -8.90 21.09 -1.66
CA GLU A 577 -10.33 21.36 -1.50
C GLU A 577 -10.85 22.36 -2.56
N ALA A 578 -12.15 22.68 -2.53
CA ALA A 578 -12.74 23.71 -3.40
C ALA A 578 -12.08 25.11 -3.25
N LYS A 579 -11.37 25.37 -2.14
CA LYS A 579 -10.71 26.66 -1.84
C LYS A 579 -9.19 26.63 -1.96
N GLU A 580 -8.63 25.54 -2.46
CA GLU A 580 -7.20 25.38 -2.69
C GLU A 580 -6.96 25.05 -4.17
N GLN A 581 -5.73 25.29 -4.63
CA GLN A 581 -5.29 24.94 -5.97
C GLN A 581 -3.94 24.22 -5.87
N LEU A 582 -3.79 23.12 -6.60
CA LEU A 582 -2.51 22.47 -6.80
C LEU A 582 -1.65 23.40 -7.65
N LEU A 583 -0.48 23.80 -7.15
CA LEU A 583 0.50 24.56 -7.90
C LEU A 583 1.45 23.62 -8.65
N LEU A 584 1.96 22.61 -7.96
CA LEU A 584 2.91 21.66 -8.52
C LEU A 584 2.83 20.33 -7.75
N ARG A 585 2.65 19.24 -8.48
CA ARG A 585 2.97 17.87 -8.04
C ARG A 585 4.38 17.53 -8.51
N VAL A 586 5.18 16.97 -7.62
CA VAL A 586 6.48 16.39 -7.94
C VAL A 586 6.46 14.93 -7.50
N GLY A 587 6.28 14.01 -8.46
CA GLY A 587 6.41 12.57 -8.25
C GLY A 587 7.83 12.07 -8.20
N SER A 588 8.01 10.86 -7.68
CA SER A 588 9.25 10.10 -7.81
C SER A 588 9.44 9.70 -9.26
N ASP A 589 10.65 9.89 -9.79
CA ASP A 589 10.99 9.56 -11.16
C ASP A 589 12.50 9.35 -11.31
N ALA A 590 12.90 8.42 -12.18
CA ALA A 590 14.30 8.10 -12.42
C ALA A 590 15.03 9.13 -13.31
N VAL A 591 14.31 10.00 -14.02
CA VAL A 591 14.89 10.95 -14.98
C VAL A 591 15.50 12.15 -14.25
N SER A 592 14.79 12.67 -13.26
CA SER A 592 15.24 13.75 -12.37
C SER A 592 15.91 13.20 -11.11
N GLY A 593 15.76 11.89 -10.82
CA GLY A 593 16.30 11.26 -9.62
C GLY A 593 15.50 11.57 -8.37
N PHE A 594 14.24 12.00 -8.49
CA PHE A 594 13.37 12.17 -7.33
C PHE A 594 12.98 10.80 -6.77
N SER A 595 13.16 10.62 -5.47
CA SER A 595 12.67 9.47 -4.73
C SER A 595 12.10 9.96 -3.41
N PHE A 596 10.78 9.83 -3.27
CA PHE A 596 10.05 10.21 -2.06
C PHE A 596 9.65 8.99 -1.23
N GLY A 597 10.40 7.89 -1.35
CA GLY A 597 10.09 6.62 -0.68
C GLY A 597 8.70 6.11 -1.08
N ASP A 598 7.93 5.67 -0.09
CA ASP A 598 6.57 5.15 -0.27
C ASP A 598 5.57 6.24 -0.67
N ASN A 599 5.92 7.52 -0.47
CA ASN A 599 4.99 8.64 -0.62
C ASN A 599 4.69 9.00 -2.08
N ALA A 600 5.40 8.39 -3.04
CA ALA A 600 5.29 8.52 -4.51
C ALA A 600 5.33 9.94 -5.10
N SER A 601 4.91 10.99 -4.40
CA SER A 601 4.78 12.38 -4.82
C SER A 601 4.67 13.33 -3.63
N ILE A 602 5.10 14.57 -3.83
CA ILE A 602 4.80 15.71 -2.95
C ILE A 602 4.00 16.77 -3.70
N PHE A 603 3.21 17.56 -2.96
CA PHE A 603 2.22 18.46 -3.55
C PHE A 603 2.31 19.86 -2.98
N PHE A 604 2.69 20.83 -3.82
CA PHE A 604 2.60 22.24 -3.52
C PHE A 604 1.19 22.74 -3.77
N CYS A 605 0.53 23.21 -2.72
CA CYS A 605 -0.82 23.75 -2.78
C CYS A 605 -0.83 25.21 -2.35
N VAL A 606 -1.82 25.96 -2.84
CA VAL A 606 -2.02 27.37 -2.46
C VAL A 606 -3.52 27.64 -2.28
N PRO A 607 -3.94 28.48 -1.32
CA PRO A 607 -5.31 28.94 -1.25
C PRO A 607 -5.72 29.65 -2.56
N THR A 608 -6.90 29.36 -3.11
CA THR A 608 -7.38 29.95 -4.38
C THR A 608 -7.41 31.49 -4.31
N ALA A 609 -7.79 32.04 -3.15
CA ALA A 609 -7.79 33.49 -2.93
C ALA A 609 -6.37 34.10 -2.93
N ALA A 610 -5.35 33.35 -2.50
CA ALA A 610 -3.96 33.79 -2.56
C ALA A 610 -3.42 33.68 -3.99
N LEU A 611 -3.74 32.61 -4.72
CA LEU A 611 -3.39 32.47 -6.15
C LEU A 611 -3.97 33.61 -7.00
N ALA A 612 -5.24 33.96 -6.79
CA ALA A 612 -5.88 35.07 -7.48
C ALA A 612 -5.15 36.42 -7.23
N LYS A 613 -4.58 36.58 -6.04
CA LYS A 613 -3.75 37.75 -5.66
C LYS A 613 -2.28 37.59 -6.05
N ARG A 614 -1.88 36.44 -6.62
CA ARG A 614 -0.50 36.06 -6.93
C ARG A 614 0.41 36.05 -5.69
N ASP A 615 -0.16 35.72 -4.54
CA ASP A 615 0.53 35.61 -3.26
C ASP A 615 1.01 34.17 -3.05
N PHE A 616 2.14 33.83 -3.66
CA PHE A 616 2.77 32.53 -3.54
C PHE A 616 3.44 32.30 -2.17
N THR A 617 3.50 33.33 -1.31
CA THR A 617 4.02 33.15 0.07
C THR A 617 3.08 32.33 0.96
N LYS A 618 1.83 32.12 0.51
CA LYS A 618 0.85 31.24 1.14
C LYS A 618 0.88 29.81 0.62
N ALA A 619 1.75 29.52 -0.35
CA ALA A 619 1.94 28.16 -0.80
C ALA A 619 2.53 27.31 0.33
N TYR A 620 2.14 26.05 0.38
CA TYR A 620 2.67 25.06 1.29
C TYR A 620 2.84 23.73 0.55
N CYS A 621 3.70 22.86 1.06
CA CYS A 621 3.91 21.53 0.51
C CYS A 621 3.45 20.48 1.51
N VAL A 622 2.83 19.42 1.00
CA VAL A 622 2.41 18.24 1.75
C VAL A 622 2.94 16.99 1.06
N MET A 623 3.12 15.94 1.84
CA MET A 623 3.39 14.60 1.33
C MET A 623 2.46 13.60 2.01
N ASP A 624 2.19 12.50 1.30
CA ASP A 624 1.57 11.31 1.87
C ASP A 624 2.47 10.69 2.94
N GLU A 625 1.93 9.89 3.85
CA GLU A 625 2.71 9.08 4.81
C GLU A 625 2.86 7.63 4.38
#